data_AF-A0A3D1CYX8-F1
#
_entry.id   AF-A0A3D1CYX8-F1
#
_cell.length_a   1.000
_cell.length_b   1.000
_cell.length_c   1.000
_cell.angle_alpha   90.00
_cell.angle_beta   90.00
_cell.angle_gamma   90.00
#
_symmetry.space_group_name_H-M   'P 1'
#
loop_
_entity.id
_entity.type
_entity.pdbx_description
1 polymer ?
#
loop_
_entity_poly.entity_id
_entity_poly.type
_entity_poly.pdbx_seq_one_letter_code
_entity_poly.pdbx_strand_id
1 'polypeptide(L)'
;MKRLKGILYTMIAFSSLLLWGCNEESVAVDYTDDNAYPPPVVTITSENTLATAEYRKNEIITGIVTSENGLRDLYVTLLKNGENGYEEINKNYRVYLIFDGFPKSQEFSIEINIADKETAAIGVFATDIYTKKAQESIVIQNLKGVPPVVMLIPQQIEAVELNGIVSISGTASSKVGLQSIQYALARKSPYLELSPLQTINVTPADKEKNFSFEITVDDERADAIVVIVTDADGYKETAFTDIVTITGIPEGRALIFENIEMAPEWENPFNPSQPYIFSFEGLVVNGQLKNVVTLNDLVNSTSGRIDFAFVNFWRNSSFVPIANRGPGFASADRITGGTVGRQVDAPWLTNVGLNATFFKLIPPEMAAEMDLDNFFDNTHGNWETYQELDKLSTFVTGTGSADKQLLQRLNASSDRTGTPVLQIVDGTYIAIRRQFADNIKYGIIKVIKAVDDSGALNDEGKITGISSEPGKSNYYRGPDMEGFEYTGVTTLYGKKTMLKIIVQQ
;
A
#
# COMPACT_ATOMS: atom_id res chain seq x y z
N MET A 1 104.29 -42.38 -45.46
CA MET A 1 103.67 -42.67 -46.77
C MET A 1 102.16 -42.78 -46.56
N LYS A 2 101.43 -41.74 -46.94
CA LYS A 2 100.55 -41.74 -48.13
C LYS A 2 99.24 -42.51 -47.89
N ARG A 3 98.23 -41.80 -47.39
CA ARG A 3 96.91 -41.59 -48.03
C ARG A 3 95.90 -41.08 -47.00
N LEU A 4 95.75 -39.76 -46.91
CA LEU A 4 94.59 -39.10 -46.27
C LEU A 4 94.43 -37.64 -46.76
N LYS A 5 94.77 -37.36 -48.02
CA LYS A 5 94.79 -35.99 -48.60
C LYS A 5 93.88 -35.83 -49.82
N GLY A 6 92.66 -36.36 -49.78
CA GLY A 6 91.71 -36.30 -50.92
C GLY A 6 90.46 -35.45 -50.72
N ILE A 7 90.06 -35.14 -49.48
CA ILE A 7 88.75 -34.50 -49.20
C ILE A 7 88.90 -33.07 -48.63
N LEU A 8 90.13 -32.62 -48.35
CA LEU A 8 90.43 -31.34 -47.71
C LEU A 8 90.66 -30.16 -48.71
N TYR A 9 90.46 -30.34 -50.02
CA TYR A 9 90.83 -29.33 -51.02
C TYR A 9 89.67 -28.67 -51.78
N THR A 10 88.41 -29.01 -51.49
CA THR A 10 87.24 -28.36 -52.12
C THR A 10 86.53 -27.36 -51.21
N MET A 11 86.93 -27.25 -49.93
CA MET A 11 86.43 -26.24 -48.98
C MET A 11 87.34 -25.00 -48.86
N ILE A 12 88.38 -24.90 -49.70
CA ILE A 12 89.41 -23.83 -49.68
C ILE A 12 89.46 -23.14 -51.05
N ALA A 13 88.31 -22.81 -51.62
CA ALA A 13 88.23 -21.99 -52.83
C ALA A 13 87.20 -20.85 -52.74
N PHE A 14 86.53 -20.70 -51.58
CA PHE A 14 85.64 -19.57 -51.29
C PHE A 14 86.05 -18.82 -50.03
N SER A 15 87.34 -18.83 -49.73
CA SER A 15 87.95 -18.15 -48.59
C SER A 15 89.17 -17.37 -49.03
N SER A 16 88.98 -16.30 -49.82
CA SER A 16 89.87 -15.14 -49.78
C SER A 16 89.26 -13.91 -50.47
N LEU A 17 88.94 -12.92 -49.64
CA LEU A 17 88.94 -11.48 -49.92
C LEU A 17 87.75 -10.91 -50.72
N LEU A 18 86.78 -10.36 -49.98
CA LEU A 18 86.70 -8.90 -49.79
C LEU A 18 85.75 -8.57 -48.62
N LEU A 19 86.35 -8.22 -47.48
CA LEU A 19 85.74 -7.43 -46.43
C LEU A 19 85.76 -5.96 -46.90
N TRP A 20 84.60 -5.43 -47.26
CA TRP A 20 84.13 -4.05 -46.97
C TRP A 20 82.79 -3.82 -47.68
N GLY A 21 81.72 -3.66 -46.90
CA GLY A 21 80.41 -3.22 -47.39
C GLY A 21 79.24 -3.84 -46.63
N CYS A 22 78.48 -2.99 -45.94
CA CYS A 22 77.22 -3.23 -45.22
C CYS A 22 77.34 -3.69 -43.76
N ASN A 23 77.60 -2.73 -42.88
CA ASN A 23 77.22 -2.84 -41.47
C ASN A 23 76.01 -1.91 -41.24
N GLU A 24 74.82 -2.38 -41.58
CA GLU A 24 73.54 -1.89 -41.05
C GLU A 24 72.65 -3.13 -40.89
N GLU A 25 72.87 -3.89 -39.81
CA GLU A 25 71.77 -4.65 -39.24
C GLU A 25 70.74 -3.61 -38.78
N SER A 26 69.55 -3.62 -39.37
CA SER A 26 68.42 -2.86 -38.86
C SER A 26 68.12 -3.35 -37.45
N VAL A 27 68.63 -2.63 -36.45
CA VAL A 27 68.31 -2.86 -35.04
C VAL A 27 66.79 -2.89 -34.92
N ALA A 28 66.23 -3.99 -34.41
CA ALA A 28 64.79 -4.07 -34.16
C ALA A 28 64.39 -2.86 -33.30
N VAL A 29 63.40 -2.09 -33.75
CA VAL A 29 62.93 -0.91 -33.03
C VAL A 29 62.37 -1.37 -31.69
N ASP A 30 63.03 -0.97 -30.61
CA ASP A 30 62.62 -1.30 -29.25
C ASP A 30 61.56 -0.30 -28.77
N TYR A 31 60.29 -0.67 -28.95
CA TYR A 31 59.16 0.13 -28.48
C TYR A 31 58.99 0.13 -26.96
N THR A 32 59.82 -0.63 -26.22
CA THR A 32 59.83 -0.60 -24.75
C THR A 32 60.74 0.51 -24.19
N ASP A 33 61.59 1.13 -25.02
CA ASP A 33 62.42 2.26 -24.60
C ASP A 33 61.56 3.51 -24.32
N ASP A 34 61.42 3.86 -23.04
CA ASP A 34 60.67 5.04 -22.58
C ASP A 34 61.34 6.37 -22.93
N ASN A 35 62.64 6.38 -23.26
CA ASN A 35 63.30 7.60 -23.73
C ASN A 35 63.01 7.88 -25.20
N ALA A 36 62.90 6.83 -26.03
CA ALA A 36 62.59 6.95 -27.45
C ALA A 36 61.07 7.08 -27.71
N TYR A 37 60.26 6.39 -26.89
CA TYR A 37 58.80 6.34 -27.01
C TYR A 37 58.16 6.58 -25.64
N PRO A 38 58.06 7.82 -25.14
CA PRO A 38 57.58 8.08 -23.79
C PRO A 38 56.11 7.66 -23.61
N PRO A 39 55.71 7.19 -22.41
CA PRO A 39 54.31 6.90 -22.10
C PRO A 39 53.44 8.16 -22.19
N PRO A 40 52.10 8.01 -22.30
CA PRO A 40 51.20 9.15 -22.23
C PRO A 40 51.33 9.89 -20.90
N VAL A 41 50.96 11.17 -20.87
CA VAL A 41 50.91 12.00 -19.66
C VAL A 41 49.46 12.44 -19.44
N VAL A 42 48.95 12.20 -18.24
CA VAL A 42 47.61 12.64 -17.83
C VAL A 42 47.79 13.83 -16.88
N THR A 43 47.05 14.91 -17.10
CA THR A 43 47.03 16.08 -16.23
C THR A 43 45.58 16.41 -15.89
N ILE A 44 45.22 16.22 -14.62
CA ILE A 44 43.87 16.53 -14.13
C ILE A 44 43.73 18.05 -13.98
N THR A 45 42.68 18.62 -14.56
CA THR A 45 42.34 20.05 -14.45
C THR A 45 41.25 20.32 -13.42
N SER A 46 40.44 19.30 -13.08
CA SER A 46 39.57 19.33 -11.90
C SER A 46 40.38 19.19 -10.60
N GLU A 47 39.71 19.27 -9.44
CA GLU A 47 40.35 18.99 -8.17
C GLU A 47 40.94 17.56 -8.18
N ASN A 48 42.21 17.43 -7.82
CA ASN A 48 42.92 16.16 -7.73
C ASN A 48 42.67 15.44 -6.39
N THR A 49 41.94 16.07 -5.47
CA THR A 49 41.48 15.50 -4.21
C THR A 49 40.11 16.06 -3.90
N LEU A 50 39.11 15.18 -3.77
CA LEU A 50 37.76 15.52 -3.36
C LEU A 50 37.64 15.38 -1.85
N ALA A 51 37.30 16.47 -1.16
CA ALA A 51 37.07 16.44 0.28
C ALA A 51 35.90 15.51 0.65
N THR A 52 34.85 15.52 -0.18
CA THR A 52 33.67 14.64 -0.03
C THR A 52 33.14 14.24 -1.39
N ALA A 53 32.66 13.00 -1.51
CA ALA A 53 31.86 12.54 -2.63
C ALA A 53 30.68 11.70 -2.11
N GLU A 54 29.61 11.55 -2.89
CA GLU A 54 28.40 10.83 -2.47
C GLU A 54 28.18 9.52 -3.25
N TYR A 55 27.88 8.44 -2.51
CA TYR A 55 27.54 7.14 -3.07
C TYR A 55 26.28 7.25 -3.96
N ARG A 56 26.34 6.62 -5.14
CA ARG A 56 25.32 6.66 -6.21
C ARG A 56 25.08 8.05 -6.82
N LYS A 57 25.97 9.02 -6.59
CA LYS A 57 25.99 10.29 -7.31
C LYS A 57 27.06 10.30 -8.39
N ASN A 58 26.91 11.24 -9.33
CA ASN A 58 27.84 11.42 -10.42
C ASN A 58 28.87 12.48 -10.06
N GLU A 59 30.12 12.25 -10.45
CA GLU A 59 31.20 13.21 -10.41
C GLU A 59 31.69 13.51 -11.83
N ILE A 60 32.06 14.75 -12.10
CA ILE A 60 32.59 15.17 -13.40
C ILE A 60 34.09 15.37 -13.26
N ILE A 61 34.85 14.57 -14.01
CA ILE A 61 36.30 14.66 -14.05
C ILE A 61 36.74 15.36 -15.32
N THR A 62 37.63 16.35 -15.18
CA THR A 62 38.20 17.06 -16.32
C THR A 62 39.71 17.01 -16.31
N GLY A 63 40.30 16.97 -17.49
CA GLY A 63 41.75 16.98 -17.64
C GLY A 63 42.19 17.03 -19.09
N ILE A 64 43.51 16.96 -19.26
CA ILE A 64 44.16 16.89 -20.55
C ILE A 64 45.07 15.66 -20.53
N VAL A 65 45.05 14.89 -21.62
CA VAL A 65 45.98 13.80 -21.84
C VAL A 65 46.82 14.09 -23.08
N THR A 66 48.12 13.83 -23.02
CA THR A 66 49.07 13.98 -24.14
C THR A 66 49.87 12.70 -24.37
N SER A 67 50.20 12.42 -25.62
CA SER A 67 51.08 11.31 -26.02
C SER A 67 51.80 11.64 -27.31
N GLU A 68 53.12 11.55 -27.33
CA GLU A 68 53.91 11.77 -28.55
C GLU A 68 53.68 10.67 -29.60
N ASN A 69 53.35 9.47 -29.14
CA ASN A 69 53.08 8.26 -29.92
C ASN A 69 51.65 8.21 -30.48
N GLY A 70 50.70 8.92 -29.86
CA GLY A 70 49.28 8.89 -30.20
C GLY A 70 48.46 8.06 -29.20
N LEU A 71 47.31 8.60 -28.78
CA LEU A 71 46.44 8.00 -27.78
C LEU A 71 45.52 6.95 -28.39
N ARG A 72 45.45 5.77 -27.77
CA ARG A 72 44.57 4.67 -28.18
C ARG A 72 43.31 4.61 -27.34
N ASP A 73 43.44 4.61 -26.01
CA ASP A 73 42.32 4.50 -25.08
C ASP A 73 42.46 5.54 -23.96
N LEU A 74 41.34 6.13 -23.56
CA LEU A 74 41.19 6.84 -22.29
C LEU A 74 39.91 6.37 -21.61
N TYR A 75 40.00 6.01 -20.34
CA TYR A 75 38.82 5.73 -19.54
C TYR A 75 38.97 6.19 -18.10
N VAL A 76 37.84 6.41 -17.46
CA VAL A 76 37.73 6.70 -16.03
C VAL A 76 37.04 5.54 -15.34
N THR A 77 37.45 5.16 -14.13
CA THR A 77 36.85 4.07 -13.36
C THR A 77 36.96 4.32 -11.86
N LEU A 78 36.28 3.51 -11.06
CA LEU A 78 36.32 3.56 -9.60
C LEU A 78 37.46 2.70 -9.04
N LEU A 79 38.19 3.24 -8.09
CA LEU A 79 39.30 2.58 -7.41
C LEU A 79 39.00 2.41 -5.92
N LYS A 80 39.47 1.30 -5.33
CA LYS A 80 39.51 1.05 -3.89
C LYS A 80 40.94 1.04 -3.37
N ASN A 81 41.10 1.09 -2.06
CA ASN A 81 42.40 0.84 -1.43
C ASN A 81 42.77 -0.64 -1.60
N GLY A 82 43.92 -0.88 -2.22
CA GLY A 82 44.57 -2.18 -2.35
C GLY A 82 45.79 -2.29 -1.42
N GLU A 83 46.53 -3.40 -1.53
CA GLU A 83 47.70 -3.64 -0.69
C GLU A 83 48.87 -2.69 -1.00
N ASN A 84 49.02 -2.29 -2.27
CA ASN A 84 50.13 -1.47 -2.77
C ASN A 84 49.67 -0.17 -3.46
N GLY A 85 48.57 0.42 -3.01
CA GLY A 85 48.01 1.66 -3.58
C GLY A 85 46.55 1.50 -3.98
N TYR A 86 46.15 2.10 -5.09
CA TYR A 86 44.78 2.00 -5.58
C TYR A 86 44.61 0.86 -6.57
N GLU A 87 43.54 0.07 -6.40
CA GLU A 87 43.16 -1.02 -7.29
C GLU A 87 41.81 -0.75 -7.91
N GLU A 88 41.65 -1.15 -9.17
CA GLU A 88 40.37 -1.03 -9.87
C GLU A 88 39.33 -1.97 -9.24
N ILE A 89 38.14 -1.41 -8.91
CA ILE A 89 37.06 -2.18 -8.26
C ILE A 89 36.43 -3.17 -9.24
N ASN A 90 35.97 -2.66 -10.38
CA ASN A 90 35.26 -3.45 -11.38
C ASN A 90 35.41 -2.78 -12.75
N LYS A 91 35.81 -3.57 -13.75
CA LYS A 91 35.95 -3.10 -15.13
C LYS A 91 34.64 -2.63 -15.75
N ASN A 92 33.49 -3.05 -15.21
CA ASN A 92 32.17 -2.62 -15.67
C ASN A 92 31.86 -1.16 -15.29
N TYR A 93 32.61 -0.56 -14.36
CA TYR A 93 32.47 0.86 -14.01
C TYR A 93 33.29 1.79 -14.92
N ARG A 94 34.01 1.24 -15.92
CA ARG A 94 34.80 2.04 -16.85
C ARG A 94 33.92 2.88 -17.76
N VAL A 95 34.20 4.17 -17.81
CA VAL A 95 33.62 5.11 -18.78
C VAL A 95 34.72 5.50 -19.76
N TYR A 96 34.58 5.03 -21.00
CA TYR A 96 35.56 5.26 -22.06
C TYR A 96 35.28 6.57 -22.79
N LEU A 97 36.34 7.33 -23.09
CA LEU A 97 36.30 8.38 -24.11
C LEU A 97 36.76 7.78 -25.44
N ILE A 98 35.90 7.90 -26.45
CA ILE A 98 36.17 7.37 -27.80
C ILE A 98 36.88 8.46 -28.60
N PHE A 99 37.98 8.10 -29.26
CA PHE A 99 38.74 8.99 -30.15
C PHE A 99 38.41 8.73 -31.62
N ASP A 100 38.53 9.78 -32.43
CA ASP A 100 38.64 9.65 -33.88
C ASP A 100 40.13 9.62 -34.26
N GLY A 101 40.65 8.43 -34.57
CA GLY A 101 42.08 8.19 -34.81
C GLY A 101 42.92 8.12 -33.52
N PHE A 102 44.19 8.51 -33.62
CA PHE A 102 45.16 8.46 -32.51
C PHE A 102 45.69 9.86 -32.17
N PRO A 103 44.91 10.71 -31.50
CA PRO A 103 45.29 12.10 -31.23
C PRO A 103 46.52 12.14 -30.31
N LYS A 104 47.38 13.15 -30.50
CA LYS A 104 48.54 13.40 -29.63
C LYS A 104 48.18 14.17 -28.36
N SER A 105 47.02 14.83 -28.35
CA SER A 105 46.51 15.59 -27.21
C SER A 105 44.99 15.60 -27.25
N GLN A 106 44.36 15.42 -26.10
CA GLN A 106 42.91 15.45 -25.96
C GLN A 106 42.52 16.03 -24.59
N GLU A 107 41.64 17.03 -24.60
CA GLU A 107 40.92 17.47 -23.39
C GLU A 107 39.73 16.55 -23.16
N PHE A 108 39.45 16.20 -21.91
CA PHE A 108 38.34 15.33 -21.56
C PHE A 108 37.47 15.92 -20.45
N SER A 109 36.19 15.60 -20.51
CA SER A 109 35.21 15.80 -19.44
C SER A 109 34.36 14.53 -19.39
N ILE A 110 34.51 13.76 -18.32
CA ILE A 110 33.89 12.45 -18.18
C ILE A 110 33.09 12.44 -16.88
N GLU A 111 31.80 12.16 -17.00
CA GLU A 111 30.92 11.93 -15.87
C GLU A 111 30.99 10.46 -15.43
N ILE A 112 31.18 10.20 -14.15
CA ILE A 112 31.23 8.86 -13.57
C ILE A 112 30.33 8.75 -12.34
N ASN A 113 29.51 7.70 -12.28
CA ASN A 113 28.69 7.39 -11.11
C ASN A 113 29.52 6.65 -10.05
N ILE A 114 29.51 7.12 -8.80
CA ILE A 114 30.13 6.43 -7.66
C ILE A 114 29.24 5.27 -7.21
N ALA A 115 29.22 4.21 -8.02
CA ALA A 115 28.31 3.09 -7.88
C ALA A 115 28.70 2.08 -6.77
N ASP A 116 29.90 2.21 -6.20
CA ASP A 116 30.45 1.25 -5.22
C ASP A 116 30.78 1.87 -3.86
N LYS A 117 30.44 1.16 -2.79
CA LYS A 117 30.65 1.58 -1.40
C LYS A 117 32.11 1.50 -0.96
N GLU A 118 32.97 0.79 -1.70
CA GLU A 118 34.41 0.69 -1.43
C GLU A 118 35.24 1.76 -2.15
N THR A 119 34.60 2.67 -2.91
CA THR A 119 35.29 3.71 -3.67
C THR A 119 36.13 4.61 -2.75
N ALA A 120 37.43 4.67 -3.04
CA ALA A 120 38.42 5.50 -2.35
C ALA A 120 39.09 6.52 -3.29
N ALA A 121 39.04 6.28 -4.60
CA ALA A 121 39.51 7.22 -5.61
C ALA A 121 38.82 7.00 -6.97
N ILE A 122 38.93 7.99 -7.85
CA ILE A 122 38.55 7.88 -9.26
C ILE A 122 39.84 7.81 -10.08
N GLY A 123 40.00 6.77 -10.88
CA GLY A 123 41.20 6.54 -11.69
C GLY A 123 40.98 6.95 -13.13
N VAL A 124 41.90 7.75 -13.67
CA VAL A 124 41.97 8.11 -15.08
C VAL A 124 43.11 7.34 -15.73
N PHE A 125 42.80 6.52 -16.72
CA PHE A 125 43.74 5.62 -17.39
C PHE A 125 43.85 5.97 -18.86
N ALA A 126 45.07 6.28 -19.30
CA ALA A 126 45.40 6.51 -20.69
C ALA A 126 46.34 5.42 -21.22
N THR A 127 46.10 4.94 -22.44
CA THR A 127 46.95 3.98 -23.13
C THR A 127 47.29 4.49 -24.52
N ASP A 128 48.56 4.42 -24.91
CA ASP A 128 49.01 4.80 -26.26
C ASP A 128 48.97 3.63 -27.26
N ILE A 129 49.32 3.90 -28.53
CA ILE A 129 49.33 2.88 -29.59
C ILE A 129 50.37 1.76 -29.39
N TYR A 130 51.41 2.01 -28.59
CA TYR A 130 52.42 1.01 -28.22
C TYR A 130 52.08 0.29 -26.91
N THR A 131 50.86 0.49 -26.40
CA THR A 131 50.31 -0.13 -25.19
C THR A 131 50.94 0.34 -23.88
N LYS A 132 51.72 1.43 -23.91
CA LYS A 132 52.21 2.10 -22.70
C LYS A 132 51.07 2.80 -21.99
N LYS A 133 51.06 2.72 -20.67
CA LYS A 133 49.96 3.19 -19.84
C LYS A 133 50.41 4.30 -18.91
N ALA A 134 49.50 5.24 -18.68
CA ALA A 134 49.59 6.19 -17.59
C ALA A 134 48.30 6.17 -16.79
N GLN A 135 48.44 6.43 -15.49
CA GLN A 135 47.34 6.48 -14.55
C GLN A 135 47.52 7.72 -13.68
N GLU A 136 46.43 8.45 -13.50
CA GLU A 136 46.30 9.45 -12.44
C GLU A 136 45.07 9.13 -11.60
N SER A 137 45.13 9.45 -10.31
CA SER A 137 44.04 9.16 -9.37
C SER A 137 43.59 10.42 -8.65
N ILE A 138 42.28 10.60 -8.59
CA ILE A 138 41.62 11.66 -7.83
C ILE A 138 41.14 11.04 -6.53
N VAL A 139 41.76 11.43 -5.42
CA VAL A 139 41.52 10.83 -4.11
C VAL A 139 40.20 11.33 -3.53
N ILE A 140 39.36 10.42 -3.03
CA ILE A 140 38.14 10.77 -2.28
C ILE A 140 38.46 10.60 -0.79
N GLN A 141 38.48 11.71 -0.05
CA GLN A 141 38.79 11.67 1.37
C GLN A 141 37.65 11.10 2.21
N ASN A 142 36.40 11.41 1.85
CA ASN A 142 35.22 10.95 2.57
C ASN A 142 34.08 10.59 1.60
N LEU A 143 33.68 9.32 1.58
CA LEU A 143 32.52 8.84 0.81
C LEU A 143 31.27 8.85 1.70
N LYS A 144 30.36 9.77 1.42
CA LYS A 144 29.07 9.92 2.09
C LYS A 144 27.99 9.09 1.42
N GLY A 145 26.88 8.86 2.13
CA GLY A 145 25.69 8.23 1.56
C GLY A 145 25.74 6.73 1.38
N VAL A 146 26.75 6.06 1.94
CA VAL A 146 26.75 4.60 2.05
C VAL A 146 25.81 4.22 3.20
N PRO A 147 24.67 3.55 2.94
CA PRO A 147 23.73 3.18 3.99
C PRO A 147 24.37 2.26 5.04
N PRO A 148 23.84 2.25 6.27
CA PRO A 148 24.20 1.26 7.28
C PRO A 148 24.03 -0.17 6.77
N VAL A 149 24.75 -1.11 7.38
CA VAL A 149 24.54 -2.56 7.18
C VAL A 149 23.84 -3.10 8.42
N VAL A 150 22.79 -3.89 8.22
CA VAL A 150 21.99 -4.48 9.30
C VAL A 150 21.84 -5.98 9.05
N MET A 151 22.13 -6.78 10.07
CA MET A 151 21.89 -8.22 10.08
C MET A 151 21.02 -8.58 11.27
N LEU A 152 19.96 -9.34 11.04
CA LEU A 152 18.98 -9.76 12.05
C LEU A 152 18.99 -11.28 12.22
N ILE A 153 18.77 -11.71 13.46
CA ILE A 153 18.67 -13.11 13.88
C ILE A 153 17.48 -13.22 14.85
N PRO A 154 16.48 -14.08 14.55
CA PRO A 154 16.34 -14.86 13.32
C PRO A 154 15.97 -13.96 12.11
N GLN A 155 16.21 -14.45 10.89
CA GLN A 155 15.69 -13.81 9.67
C GLN A 155 14.21 -14.12 9.42
N GLN A 156 13.70 -15.20 10.01
CA GLN A 156 12.34 -15.68 9.84
C GLN A 156 11.84 -16.38 11.12
N ILE A 157 10.56 -16.19 11.43
CA ILE A 157 9.81 -16.81 12.51
C ILE A 157 8.69 -17.63 11.86
N GLU A 158 8.76 -18.95 11.99
CA GLU A 158 7.80 -19.88 11.35
C GLU A 158 6.37 -19.71 11.89
N ALA A 159 6.23 -19.58 13.21
CA ALA A 159 4.95 -19.38 13.85
C ALA A 159 5.13 -18.65 15.17
N VAL A 160 4.17 -17.78 15.49
CA VAL A 160 4.06 -17.08 16.77
C VAL A 160 2.59 -17.04 17.18
N GLU A 161 2.30 -17.25 18.45
CA GLU A 161 0.94 -17.07 18.97
C GLU A 161 0.61 -15.57 19.05
N LEU A 162 -0.63 -15.17 18.79
CA LEU A 162 -1.08 -13.79 18.97
C LEU A 162 -0.89 -13.36 20.44
N ASN A 163 -0.34 -12.17 20.65
CA ASN A 163 0.18 -11.66 21.92
C ASN A 163 1.41 -12.41 22.46
N GLY A 164 2.01 -13.29 21.66
CA GLY A 164 3.28 -13.95 21.95
C GLY A 164 4.45 -12.97 21.84
N ILE A 165 5.48 -13.22 22.64
CA ILE A 165 6.71 -12.42 22.66
C ILE A 165 7.77 -13.14 21.82
N VAL A 166 8.45 -12.38 20.96
CA VAL A 166 9.56 -12.87 20.16
C VAL A 166 10.81 -12.04 20.43
N SER A 167 11.95 -12.73 20.56
CA SER A 167 13.25 -12.11 20.79
C SER A 167 14.00 -12.01 19.47
N ILE A 168 14.40 -10.78 19.12
CA ILE A 168 15.24 -10.48 17.95
C ILE A 168 16.60 -10.03 18.44
N SER A 169 17.65 -10.47 17.75
CA SER A 169 19.02 -10.00 17.93
C SER A 169 19.58 -9.55 16.59
N GLY A 170 20.62 -8.73 16.61
CA GLY A 170 21.23 -8.28 15.38
C GLY A 170 22.48 -7.45 15.59
N THR A 171 23.11 -7.13 14.46
CA THR A 171 24.27 -6.26 14.38
C THR A 171 23.99 -5.17 13.36
N ALA A 172 24.19 -3.92 13.76
CA ALA A 172 24.16 -2.75 12.88
C ALA A 172 25.58 -2.17 12.78
N SER A 173 25.99 -1.78 11.58
CA SER A 173 27.27 -1.11 11.38
C SER A 173 27.20 0.03 10.35
N SER A 174 28.02 1.05 10.56
CA SER A 174 28.13 2.23 9.69
C SER A 174 29.58 2.74 9.66
N LYS A 175 30.01 3.26 8.51
CA LYS A 175 31.35 3.86 8.35
C LYS A 175 31.50 5.16 9.17
N VAL A 176 30.42 5.93 9.26
CA VAL A 176 30.38 7.28 9.87
C VAL A 176 29.87 7.29 11.32
N GLY A 177 29.35 6.16 11.80
CA GLY A 177 28.72 6.03 13.12
C GLY A 177 27.21 5.88 13.03
N LEU A 178 26.59 5.38 14.09
CA LEU A 178 25.16 5.12 14.18
C LEU A 178 24.45 6.28 14.90
N GLN A 179 23.35 6.77 14.32
CA GLN A 179 22.49 7.77 14.94
C GLN A 179 21.33 7.13 15.70
N SER A 180 20.67 6.14 15.10
CA SER A 180 19.55 5.43 15.71
C SER A 180 19.42 4.00 15.20
N ILE A 181 18.90 3.15 16.08
CA ILE A 181 18.36 1.82 15.72
C ILE A 181 16.95 1.80 16.29
N GLN A 182 15.96 1.60 15.43
CA GLN A 182 14.55 1.57 15.80
C GLN A 182 13.90 0.30 15.31
N TYR A 183 12.86 -0.16 16.00
CA TYR A 183 12.13 -1.36 15.62
C TYR A 183 10.63 -1.24 15.90
N ALA A 184 9.83 -1.98 15.14
CA ALA A 184 8.38 -2.07 15.29
C ALA A 184 7.83 -3.36 14.66
N LEU A 185 6.58 -3.68 14.98
CA LEU A 185 5.79 -4.65 14.25
C LEU A 185 5.36 -4.03 12.92
N ALA A 186 5.38 -4.80 11.83
CA ALA A 186 5.11 -4.27 10.51
C ALA A 186 4.35 -5.26 9.61
N ARG A 187 3.70 -4.68 8.60
CA ARG A 187 3.29 -5.37 7.38
C ARG A 187 4.20 -4.92 6.24
N LYS A 188 4.76 -5.84 5.46
CA LYS A 188 5.72 -5.55 4.38
C LYS A 188 5.06 -5.00 3.12
N SER A 189 3.84 -5.45 2.81
CA SER A 189 3.16 -5.07 1.56
C SER A 189 1.65 -4.82 1.73
N PRO A 190 1.18 -3.58 1.55
CA PRO A 190 1.97 -2.35 1.51
C PRO A 190 2.66 -2.12 2.86
N TYR A 191 3.86 -1.52 2.84
CA TYR A 191 4.64 -1.23 4.04
C TYR A 191 3.81 -0.38 5.02
N LEU A 192 3.65 -0.88 6.23
CA LEU A 192 2.94 -0.21 7.31
C LEU A 192 3.53 -0.64 8.66
N GLU A 193 3.88 0.35 9.48
CA GLU A 193 4.23 0.15 10.88
C GLU A 193 2.94 -0.06 11.68
N LEU A 194 2.81 -1.22 12.33
CA LEU A 194 1.63 -1.63 13.09
C LEU A 194 1.76 -1.30 14.57
N SER A 195 2.97 -1.03 15.04
CA SER A 195 3.25 -0.55 16.39
C SER A 195 4.09 0.74 16.36
N PRO A 196 4.06 1.56 17.42
CA PRO A 196 5.00 2.68 17.56
C PRO A 196 6.46 2.22 17.48
N LEU A 197 7.31 3.03 16.86
CA LEU A 197 8.75 2.78 16.78
C LEU A 197 9.40 2.85 18.17
N GLN A 198 10.01 1.76 18.58
CA GLN A 198 10.84 1.69 19.79
C GLN A 198 12.31 1.92 19.42
N THR A 199 13.08 2.51 20.32
CA THR A 199 14.48 2.90 20.05
C THR A 199 15.46 2.10 20.90
N ILE A 200 16.52 1.62 20.27
CA ILE A 200 17.69 1.02 20.93
C ILE A 200 18.77 2.09 21.07
N ASN A 201 19.31 2.23 22.28
CA ASN A 201 20.32 3.23 22.57
C ASN A 201 21.62 2.97 21.78
N VAL A 202 22.07 4.00 21.06
CA VAL A 202 23.36 4.06 20.37
C VAL A 202 24.05 5.38 20.72
N THR A 203 25.38 5.39 20.65
CA THR A 203 26.15 6.64 20.68
C THR A 203 26.61 6.99 19.26
N PRO A 204 26.73 8.27 18.89
CA PRO A 204 27.26 8.66 17.57
C PRO A 204 28.67 8.15 17.27
N ALA A 205 29.42 7.72 18.30
CA ALA A 205 30.73 7.08 18.14
C ALA A 205 30.64 5.58 17.83
N ASP A 206 29.48 4.94 18.04
CA ASP A 206 29.26 3.52 17.76
C ASP A 206 29.24 3.30 16.24
N LYS A 207 30.35 2.80 15.68
CA LYS A 207 30.40 2.35 14.28
C LYS A 207 29.82 0.97 14.07
N GLU A 208 29.72 0.19 15.14
CA GLU A 208 29.12 -1.13 15.15
C GLU A 208 28.42 -1.34 16.50
N LYS A 209 27.21 -1.92 16.46
CA LYS A 209 26.41 -2.20 17.65
C LYS A 209 25.73 -3.55 17.52
N ASN A 210 26.01 -4.42 18.48
CA ASN A 210 25.17 -5.60 18.74
C ASN A 210 23.99 -5.18 19.62
N PHE A 211 22.81 -5.66 19.27
CA PHE A 211 21.58 -5.38 19.98
C PHE A 211 20.68 -6.61 20.05
N SER A 212 19.76 -6.57 20.99
CA SER A 212 18.69 -7.53 21.15
C SER A 212 17.49 -6.87 21.81
N PHE A 213 16.29 -7.25 21.41
CA PHE A 213 15.05 -6.74 21.97
C PHE A 213 13.98 -7.84 21.95
N GLU A 214 12.95 -7.63 22.75
CA GLU A 214 11.73 -8.44 22.73
C GLU A 214 10.60 -7.58 22.20
N ILE A 215 9.72 -8.17 21.40
CA ILE A 215 8.53 -7.50 20.89
C ILE A 215 7.35 -8.45 20.98
N THR A 216 6.20 -7.91 21.37
CA THR A 216 4.93 -8.64 21.36
C THR A 216 4.31 -8.58 19.97
N VAL A 217 3.88 -9.71 19.44
CA VAL A 217 3.10 -9.78 18.19
C VAL A 217 1.62 -9.69 18.54
N ASP A 218 1.12 -8.47 18.74
CA ASP A 218 -0.24 -8.17 19.20
C ASP A 218 -1.20 -7.74 18.08
N ASP A 219 -0.72 -7.67 16.83
CA ASP A 219 -1.53 -7.36 15.65
C ASP A 219 -1.54 -8.52 14.66
N GLU A 220 -2.71 -9.09 14.38
CA GLU A 220 -2.86 -10.23 13.47
C GLU A 220 -2.46 -9.92 12.00
N ARG A 221 -2.31 -8.65 11.65
CA ARG A 221 -1.95 -8.20 10.30
C ARG A 221 -0.43 -8.19 10.07
N ALA A 222 0.35 -8.41 11.12
CA ALA A 222 1.79 -8.40 11.04
C ALA A 222 2.33 -9.58 10.24
N ASP A 223 3.23 -9.27 9.31
CA ASP A 223 3.98 -10.27 8.53
C ASP A 223 5.49 -10.14 8.74
N ALA A 224 5.93 -9.17 9.54
CA ALA A 224 7.33 -8.94 9.84
C ALA A 224 7.54 -8.09 11.11
N ILE A 225 8.78 -8.13 11.60
CA ILE A 225 9.35 -7.16 12.52
C ILE A 225 10.36 -6.34 11.73
N VAL A 226 10.19 -5.03 11.73
CA VAL A 226 11.08 -4.11 11.03
C VAL A 226 12.15 -3.58 11.98
N VAL A 227 13.38 -3.46 11.49
CA VAL A 227 14.46 -2.72 12.13
C VAL A 227 14.98 -1.66 11.17
N ILE A 228 14.89 -0.40 11.58
CA ILE A 228 15.34 0.77 10.82
C ILE A 228 16.59 1.31 11.50
N VAL A 229 17.68 1.39 10.74
CA VAL A 229 18.95 1.92 11.23
C VAL A 229 19.28 3.18 10.46
N THR A 230 19.62 4.25 11.18
CA THR A 230 20.06 5.52 10.60
C THR A 230 21.49 5.80 11.02
N ASP A 231 22.37 6.15 10.07
CA ASP A 231 23.73 6.58 10.38
C ASP A 231 23.82 8.04 10.83
N ALA A 232 25.01 8.45 11.27
CA ALA A 232 25.29 9.82 11.71
C ALA A 232 25.09 10.90 10.63
N ASP A 233 25.12 10.52 9.35
CA ASP A 233 24.89 11.42 8.21
C ASP A 233 23.40 11.44 7.76
N GLY A 234 22.53 10.63 8.39
CA GLY A 234 21.09 10.57 8.15
C GLY A 234 20.63 9.54 7.11
N TYR A 235 21.54 8.68 6.59
CA TYR A 235 21.19 7.63 5.65
C TYR A 235 20.63 6.40 6.37
N LYS A 236 19.64 5.77 5.75
CA LYS A 236 18.82 4.72 6.38
C LYS A 236 18.96 3.38 5.67
N GLU A 237 18.94 2.33 6.46
CA GLU A 237 18.75 0.94 6.01
C GLU A 237 17.58 0.33 6.77
N THR A 238 16.78 -0.50 6.10
CA THR A 238 15.63 -1.18 6.70
C THR A 238 15.78 -2.68 6.51
N ALA A 239 15.80 -3.42 7.61
CA ALA A 239 15.87 -4.87 7.63
C ALA A 239 14.60 -5.45 8.25
N PHE A 240 14.28 -6.69 7.88
CA PHE A 240 13.08 -7.40 8.35
C PHE A 240 13.44 -8.77 8.91
N THR A 241 12.73 -9.16 9.97
CA THR A 241 12.54 -10.56 10.34
C THR A 241 11.11 -10.93 9.94
N ASP A 242 10.97 -11.91 9.05
CA ASP A 242 9.65 -12.30 8.52
C ASP A 242 8.87 -13.14 9.55
N ILE A 243 7.55 -12.93 9.64
CA ILE A 243 6.63 -13.76 10.42
C ILE A 243 5.76 -14.53 9.42
N VAL A 244 5.93 -15.86 9.38
CA VAL A 244 5.23 -16.70 8.40
C VAL A 244 3.78 -16.93 8.77
N THR A 245 3.50 -17.18 10.06
CA THR A 245 2.15 -17.46 10.55
C THR A 245 1.93 -16.92 11.95
N ILE A 246 0.77 -16.31 12.20
CA ILE A 246 0.28 -15.99 13.54
C ILE A 246 -0.82 -16.99 13.91
N THR A 247 -0.65 -17.70 15.02
CA THR A 247 -1.60 -18.69 15.54
C THR A 247 -2.36 -18.14 16.75
N GLY A 248 -3.43 -18.83 17.20
CA GLY A 248 -4.17 -18.41 18.39
C GLY A 248 -5.06 -17.16 18.19
N ILE A 249 -5.23 -16.73 16.93
CA ILE A 249 -6.19 -15.68 16.57
C ILE A 249 -7.60 -16.14 16.99
N PRO A 250 -8.31 -15.37 17.82
CA PRO A 250 -9.69 -15.68 18.19
C PRO A 250 -10.61 -15.82 16.99
N GLU A 251 -11.64 -16.66 17.13
CA GLU A 251 -12.67 -16.83 16.10
C GLU A 251 -13.50 -15.55 15.92
N GLY A 252 -14.02 -15.37 14.71
CA GLY A 252 -14.86 -14.25 14.33
C GLY A 252 -14.13 -13.20 13.50
N ARG A 253 -14.90 -12.53 12.66
CA ARG A 253 -14.45 -11.42 11.80
C ARG A 253 -15.56 -10.39 11.71
N ALA A 254 -15.19 -9.13 11.61
CA ALA A 254 -16.14 -8.08 11.25
C ALA A 254 -16.14 -7.84 9.74
N LEU A 255 -17.30 -7.48 9.20
CA LEU A 255 -17.47 -6.96 7.85
C LEU A 255 -17.70 -5.45 7.96
N ILE A 256 -16.96 -4.69 7.16
CA ILE A 256 -17.06 -3.23 7.07
C ILE A 256 -17.61 -2.88 5.69
N PHE A 257 -18.72 -2.15 5.68
CA PHE A 257 -19.38 -1.67 4.48
C PHE A 257 -19.34 -0.15 4.46
N GLU A 258 -18.61 0.38 3.47
CA GLU A 258 -18.36 1.81 3.31
C GLU A 258 -19.31 2.41 2.27
N ASN A 259 -19.73 3.67 2.49
CA ASN A 259 -20.48 4.48 1.52
C ASN A 259 -21.71 3.77 0.94
N ILE A 260 -22.43 3.03 1.78
CA ILE A 260 -23.63 2.30 1.40
C ILE A 260 -24.76 3.29 1.13
N GLU A 261 -25.24 3.31 -0.10
CA GLU A 261 -26.38 4.12 -0.50
C GLU A 261 -27.64 3.27 -0.56
N MET A 262 -28.70 3.73 0.11
CA MET A 262 -30.02 3.10 0.08
C MET A 262 -31.10 4.18 -0.10
N ALA A 263 -32.22 3.84 -0.73
CA ALA A 263 -33.37 4.75 -0.79
C ALA A 263 -34.68 3.96 -0.82
N PRO A 264 -35.78 4.49 -0.26
CA PRO A 264 -37.06 3.82 -0.33
C PRO A 264 -37.53 3.58 -1.76
N GLU A 265 -37.81 2.33 -2.10
CA GLU A 265 -38.41 1.94 -3.39
C GLU A 265 -39.89 2.35 -3.46
N TRP A 266 -40.42 2.51 -4.67
CA TRP A 266 -41.85 2.67 -4.91
C TRP A 266 -42.65 1.50 -4.31
N GLU A 267 -43.94 1.69 -4.04
CA GLU A 267 -44.77 0.66 -3.38
C GLU A 267 -44.88 -0.61 -4.24
N ASN A 268 -45.16 -0.46 -5.53
CA ASN A 268 -45.27 -1.58 -6.47
C ASN A 268 -44.61 -1.23 -7.81
N PRO A 269 -43.28 -1.14 -7.85
CA PRO A 269 -42.53 -0.63 -8.98
C PRO A 269 -42.75 -1.47 -10.24
N PHE A 270 -42.79 -0.81 -11.41
CA PHE A 270 -42.76 -1.53 -12.69
C PHE A 270 -41.41 -2.21 -12.93
N ASN A 271 -40.32 -1.57 -12.48
CA ASN A 271 -38.96 -2.06 -12.60
C ASN A 271 -38.24 -1.83 -11.25
N PRO A 272 -38.17 -2.85 -10.37
CA PRO A 272 -37.59 -2.67 -9.04
C PRO A 272 -36.07 -2.70 -9.08
N SER A 273 -35.47 -1.55 -9.41
CA SER A 273 -34.02 -1.39 -9.48
C SER A 273 -33.45 -0.54 -8.33
N GLN A 274 -34.27 -0.05 -7.40
CA GLN A 274 -33.78 0.75 -6.28
C GLN A 274 -33.15 -0.16 -5.20
N PRO A 275 -31.87 0.02 -4.83
CA PRO A 275 -31.30 -0.67 -3.69
C PRO A 275 -31.91 -0.11 -2.39
N TYR A 276 -32.56 -0.99 -1.64
CA TYR A 276 -33.18 -0.63 -0.35
C TYR A 276 -33.21 -1.77 0.65
N ILE A 277 -32.65 -2.93 0.32
CA ILE A 277 -32.59 -4.11 1.18
C ILE A 277 -31.12 -4.42 1.47
N PHE A 278 -30.82 -4.82 2.71
CA PHE A 278 -29.49 -5.15 3.17
C PHE A 278 -29.39 -6.60 3.68
N SER A 279 -28.25 -7.22 3.42
CA SER A 279 -27.86 -8.54 3.90
C SER A 279 -26.45 -8.49 4.48
N PHE A 280 -26.26 -9.00 5.70
CA PHE A 280 -24.98 -9.12 6.39
C PHE A 280 -24.06 -10.09 5.64
N GLU A 281 -24.59 -11.26 5.28
CA GLU A 281 -23.85 -12.34 4.63
C GLU A 281 -23.79 -12.20 3.10
N GLY A 282 -24.65 -11.35 2.55
CA GLY A 282 -24.79 -11.12 1.13
C GLY A 282 -25.64 -12.18 0.43
N LEU A 283 -26.04 -11.84 -0.80
CA LEU A 283 -26.77 -12.72 -1.71
C LEU A 283 -25.92 -12.93 -2.97
N VAL A 284 -25.86 -14.16 -3.46
CA VAL A 284 -25.24 -14.46 -4.76
C VAL A 284 -26.26 -14.16 -5.86
N VAL A 285 -26.00 -13.09 -6.61
CA VAL A 285 -26.85 -12.62 -7.71
C VAL A 285 -26.02 -12.65 -8.98
N ASN A 286 -26.42 -13.48 -9.95
CA ASN A 286 -25.69 -13.66 -11.21
C ASN A 286 -24.19 -13.96 -11.01
N GLY A 287 -23.85 -14.74 -9.98
CA GLY A 287 -22.47 -15.10 -9.63
C GLY A 287 -21.69 -14.04 -8.85
N GLN A 288 -22.29 -12.91 -8.48
CA GLN A 288 -21.67 -11.87 -7.65
C GLN A 288 -22.31 -11.80 -6.27
N LEU A 289 -21.49 -11.70 -5.22
CA LEU A 289 -21.98 -11.46 -3.86
C LEU A 289 -22.38 -10.00 -3.70
N LYS A 290 -23.62 -9.74 -3.29
CA LYS A 290 -24.17 -8.40 -3.04
C LYS A 290 -24.78 -8.31 -1.64
N ASN A 291 -24.38 -7.29 -0.87
CA ASN A 291 -24.93 -7.01 0.46
C ASN A 291 -26.04 -5.96 0.44
N VAL A 292 -26.05 -5.08 -0.56
CA VAL A 292 -27.11 -4.11 -0.81
C VAL A 292 -27.83 -4.52 -2.08
N VAL A 293 -29.14 -4.77 -1.99
CA VAL A 293 -29.90 -5.43 -3.04
C VAL A 293 -31.24 -4.76 -3.33
N THR A 294 -31.71 -4.98 -4.55
CA THR A 294 -33.01 -4.58 -5.10
C THR A 294 -34.01 -5.76 -5.05
N LEU A 295 -35.32 -5.55 -5.31
CA LEU A 295 -36.23 -6.71 -5.44
C LEU A 295 -35.89 -7.57 -6.67
N ASN A 296 -35.38 -6.98 -7.75
CA ASN A 296 -34.90 -7.73 -8.91
C ASN A 296 -33.74 -8.66 -8.55
N ASP A 297 -32.81 -8.20 -7.70
CA ASP A 297 -31.70 -9.03 -7.23
C ASP A 297 -32.20 -10.24 -6.42
N LEU A 298 -33.26 -10.07 -5.62
CA LEU A 298 -33.81 -11.16 -4.79
C LEU A 298 -34.38 -12.31 -5.62
N VAL A 299 -35.14 -12.01 -6.68
CA VAL A 299 -35.71 -13.03 -7.56
C VAL A 299 -34.62 -13.81 -8.32
N ASN A 300 -33.52 -13.12 -8.65
CA ASN A 300 -32.37 -13.70 -9.34
C ASN A 300 -31.31 -14.29 -8.39
N SER A 301 -31.55 -14.28 -7.08
CA SER A 301 -30.64 -14.85 -6.10
C SER A 301 -30.83 -16.37 -6.00
N THR A 302 -29.73 -17.12 -5.86
CA THR A 302 -29.77 -18.58 -5.75
C THR A 302 -29.97 -19.06 -4.32
N SER A 303 -29.61 -18.24 -3.34
CA SER A 303 -29.66 -18.54 -1.91
C SER A 303 -29.31 -17.29 -1.08
N GLY A 304 -29.71 -17.31 0.18
CA GLY A 304 -29.23 -16.37 1.19
C GLY A 304 -30.36 -15.77 2.02
N ARG A 305 -30.02 -14.78 2.84
CA ARG A 305 -30.95 -14.18 3.79
C ARG A 305 -30.78 -12.66 3.80
N ILE A 306 -31.87 -11.95 3.99
CA ILE A 306 -31.87 -10.50 4.15
C ILE A 306 -32.19 -10.13 5.59
N ASP A 307 -31.64 -9.01 6.03
CA ASP A 307 -31.66 -8.60 7.45
C ASP A 307 -32.57 -7.41 7.66
N PHE A 308 -32.51 -6.40 6.80
CA PHE A 308 -33.39 -5.24 6.91
C PHE A 308 -33.61 -4.53 5.57
N ALA A 309 -34.58 -3.63 5.56
CA ALA A 309 -34.86 -2.74 4.46
C ALA A 309 -34.97 -1.28 4.92
N PHE A 310 -34.54 -0.35 4.08
CA PHE A 310 -34.75 1.09 4.24
C PHE A 310 -35.98 1.51 3.43
N VAL A 311 -37.07 1.82 4.11
CA VAL A 311 -38.40 1.94 3.50
C VAL A 311 -39.08 3.25 3.87
N ASN A 312 -40.03 3.65 3.04
CA ASN A 312 -40.91 4.77 3.32
C ASN A 312 -42.18 4.23 3.97
N PHE A 313 -42.32 4.46 5.27
CA PHE A 313 -43.48 4.05 6.04
C PHE A 313 -44.65 4.97 5.70
N TRP A 314 -45.80 4.41 5.33
CA TRP A 314 -47.02 5.19 5.14
C TRP A 314 -48.30 4.42 5.43
N ARG A 315 -48.65 3.43 4.62
CA ARG A 315 -49.98 2.80 4.59
C ARG A 315 -49.84 1.30 4.42
N ASN A 316 -50.82 0.56 4.90
CA ASN A 316 -50.87 -0.88 4.68
C ASN A 316 -51.37 -1.24 3.27
N SER A 317 -51.39 -2.53 2.95
CA SER A 317 -51.90 -3.04 1.67
C SER A 317 -53.39 -2.78 1.40
N SER A 318 -54.16 -2.45 2.43
CA SER A 318 -55.55 -1.97 2.29
C SER A 318 -55.65 -0.46 2.08
N PHE A 319 -54.53 0.20 1.81
CA PHE A 319 -54.39 1.65 1.63
C PHE A 319 -54.76 2.50 2.86
N VAL A 320 -54.80 1.88 4.04
CA VAL A 320 -55.09 2.58 5.29
C VAL A 320 -53.80 3.21 5.83
N PRO A 321 -53.78 4.53 6.12
CA PRO A 321 -52.64 5.18 6.76
C PRO A 321 -52.25 4.50 8.08
N ILE A 322 -50.96 4.31 8.29
CA ILE A 322 -50.40 3.79 9.54
C ILE A 322 -50.05 4.94 10.50
N ALA A 323 -49.75 4.56 11.74
CA ALA A 323 -49.45 5.42 12.86
C ALA A 323 -48.26 6.40 12.67
N ASN A 324 -47.27 6.07 11.85
CA ASN A 324 -46.08 6.88 11.61
C ASN A 324 -45.81 6.96 10.10
N ARG A 325 -45.18 8.05 9.63
CA ARG A 325 -44.85 8.26 8.21
C ARG A 325 -43.36 8.56 8.02
N GLY A 326 -42.85 8.27 6.82
CA GLY A 326 -41.52 8.69 6.39
C GLY A 326 -40.47 7.58 6.36
N PRO A 327 -39.23 7.90 5.97
CA PRO A 327 -38.15 6.94 5.81
C PRO A 327 -37.73 6.31 7.16
N GLY A 328 -37.27 5.07 7.10
CA GLY A 328 -36.69 4.37 8.24
C GLY A 328 -36.27 2.94 7.92
N PHE A 329 -35.76 2.26 8.93
CA PHE A 329 -35.35 0.86 8.86
C PHE A 329 -36.49 -0.07 9.29
N ALA A 330 -36.71 -1.12 8.52
CA ALA A 330 -37.62 -2.21 8.85
C ALA A 330 -36.85 -3.53 8.87
N SER A 331 -37.07 -4.34 9.90
CA SER A 331 -36.62 -5.72 9.94
C SER A 331 -37.14 -6.49 8.73
N ALA A 332 -36.31 -7.37 8.14
CA ALA A 332 -36.71 -8.16 6.98
C ALA A 332 -37.96 -9.02 7.26
N ASP A 333 -38.04 -9.64 8.43
CA ASP A 333 -39.21 -10.44 8.86
C ASP A 333 -40.49 -9.61 9.10
N ARG A 334 -40.43 -8.28 8.96
CA ARG A 334 -41.58 -7.37 9.06
C ARG A 334 -41.98 -6.76 7.73
N ILE A 335 -41.20 -6.90 6.66
CA ILE A 335 -41.50 -6.27 5.36
C ILE A 335 -42.91 -6.68 4.88
N THR A 336 -43.22 -7.98 4.97
CA THR A 336 -44.51 -8.54 4.54
C THR A 336 -45.61 -8.45 5.60
N GLY A 337 -45.38 -7.77 6.73
CA GLY A 337 -46.29 -7.76 7.87
C GLY A 337 -46.45 -6.41 8.56
N GLY A 338 -47.49 -6.29 9.38
CA GLY A 338 -47.67 -5.16 10.30
C GLY A 338 -47.74 -3.78 9.63
N THR A 339 -47.09 -2.81 10.27
CA THR A 339 -47.18 -1.37 9.97
C THR A 339 -46.13 -0.88 8.96
N VAL A 340 -45.41 -1.73 8.23
CA VAL A 340 -44.39 -1.26 7.28
C VAL A 340 -45.01 -0.71 6.00
N GLY A 341 -46.06 -1.37 5.50
CA GLY A 341 -46.73 -1.01 4.25
C GLY A 341 -46.19 -1.66 2.99
N ARG A 342 -45.32 -2.67 3.16
CA ARG A 342 -44.60 -3.35 2.08
C ARG A 342 -45.07 -4.79 1.87
N GLN A 343 -46.30 -5.12 2.26
CA GLN A 343 -46.89 -6.45 2.03
C GLN A 343 -46.92 -6.84 0.55
N VAL A 344 -46.99 -5.85 -0.34
CA VAL A 344 -46.89 -6.00 -1.79
C VAL A 344 -45.54 -6.56 -2.27
N ASP A 345 -44.49 -6.52 -1.44
CA ASP A 345 -43.18 -7.06 -1.79
C ASP A 345 -43.13 -8.60 -1.65
N ALA A 346 -44.13 -9.24 -1.03
CA ALA A 346 -44.13 -10.68 -0.75
C ALA A 346 -43.77 -11.59 -1.96
N PRO A 347 -44.22 -11.32 -3.20
CA PRO A 347 -43.86 -12.14 -4.36
C PRO A 347 -42.36 -12.13 -4.70
N TRP A 348 -41.61 -11.10 -4.29
CA TRP A 348 -40.19 -10.94 -4.59
C TRP A 348 -39.29 -11.59 -3.54
N LEU A 349 -39.85 -11.95 -2.38
CA LEU A 349 -39.11 -12.43 -1.21
C LEU A 349 -39.11 -13.96 -1.08
N THR A 350 -39.70 -14.69 -2.04
CA THR A 350 -39.97 -16.13 -1.93
C THR A 350 -38.72 -17.00 -1.88
N ASN A 351 -37.61 -16.53 -2.44
CA ASN A 351 -36.38 -17.32 -2.62
C ASN A 351 -35.32 -17.04 -1.54
N VAL A 352 -35.61 -16.15 -0.59
CA VAL A 352 -34.65 -15.70 0.44
C VAL A 352 -35.21 -15.87 1.84
N GLY A 353 -34.30 -16.10 2.79
CA GLY A 353 -34.66 -16.06 4.22
C GLY A 353 -34.85 -14.62 4.70
N LEU A 354 -35.83 -14.41 5.59
CA LEU A 354 -36.06 -13.13 6.26
C LEU A 354 -35.58 -13.23 7.70
N ASN A 355 -34.53 -12.49 8.06
CA ASN A 355 -34.04 -12.44 9.44
C ASN A 355 -34.81 -11.44 10.28
N ALA A 356 -34.85 -11.70 11.58
CA ALA A 356 -35.28 -10.71 12.55
C ALA A 356 -34.09 -9.79 12.86
N THR A 357 -34.27 -8.50 12.63
CA THR A 357 -33.30 -7.46 12.97
C THR A 357 -33.93 -6.46 13.92
N PHE A 358 -33.21 -6.12 14.97
CA PHE A 358 -33.63 -5.19 15.99
C PHE A 358 -32.69 -3.98 15.98
N PHE A 359 -33.26 -2.79 16.07
CA PHE A 359 -32.57 -1.51 15.98
C PHE A 359 -32.72 -0.77 17.29
N LYS A 360 -31.65 -0.11 17.72
CA LYS A 360 -31.70 0.82 18.84
C LYS A 360 -30.76 1.99 18.58
N LEU A 361 -31.27 3.21 18.73
CA LEU A 361 -30.45 4.41 18.63
C LEU A 361 -29.45 4.44 19.77
N ILE A 362 -28.17 4.65 19.45
CA ILE A 362 -27.13 4.91 20.42
C ILE A 362 -27.18 6.42 20.73
N PRO A 363 -27.44 6.82 21.98
CA PRO A 363 -27.47 8.23 22.34
C PRO A 363 -26.13 8.92 22.08
N PRO A 364 -26.09 10.21 21.70
CA PRO A 364 -24.85 10.91 21.40
C PRO A 364 -23.81 10.87 22.53
N GLU A 365 -24.26 10.93 23.79
CA GLU A 365 -23.41 10.84 24.96
C GLU A 365 -22.72 9.47 25.08
N MET A 366 -23.44 8.40 24.75
CA MET A 366 -22.91 7.03 24.75
C MET A 366 -22.00 6.80 23.55
N ALA A 367 -22.34 7.35 22.39
CA ALA A 367 -21.49 7.29 21.20
C ALA A 367 -20.13 7.98 21.43
N ALA A 368 -20.13 9.10 22.16
CA ALA A 368 -18.90 9.79 22.57
C ALA A 368 -18.12 9.00 23.63
N GLU A 369 -18.79 8.42 24.64
CA GLU A 369 -18.14 7.57 25.65
C GLU A 369 -17.48 6.32 25.04
N MET A 370 -18.13 5.73 24.04
CA MET A 370 -17.61 4.59 23.27
C MET A 370 -16.59 4.98 22.19
N ASP A 371 -16.33 6.28 22.00
CA ASP A 371 -15.45 6.82 20.96
C ASP A 371 -15.78 6.27 19.56
N LEU A 372 -17.08 6.25 19.21
CA LEU A 372 -17.55 5.59 17.99
C LEU A 372 -17.03 6.24 16.70
N ASP A 373 -16.69 7.53 16.70
CA ASP A 373 -16.05 8.14 15.55
C ASP A 373 -14.70 7.50 15.27
N ASN A 374 -13.84 7.38 16.28
CA ASN A 374 -12.54 6.72 16.18
C ASN A 374 -12.69 5.23 15.85
N PHE A 375 -13.64 4.53 16.48
CA PHE A 375 -13.95 3.14 16.17
C PHE A 375 -14.26 2.97 14.67
N PHE A 376 -15.17 3.77 14.12
CA PHE A 376 -15.49 3.69 12.70
C PHE A 376 -14.32 4.07 11.79
N ASP A 377 -13.49 5.04 12.17
CA ASP A 377 -12.40 5.53 11.32
C ASP A 377 -11.18 4.59 11.29
N ASN A 378 -10.93 3.84 12.37
CA ASN A 378 -9.69 3.07 12.54
C ASN A 378 -9.89 1.55 12.67
N THR A 379 -11.13 1.05 12.65
CA THR A 379 -11.42 -0.38 12.74
C THR A 379 -11.10 -1.15 11.45
N HIS A 380 -10.91 -2.46 11.59
CA HIS A 380 -10.61 -3.38 10.51
C HIS A 380 -11.52 -4.62 10.59
N GLY A 381 -11.61 -5.37 9.50
CA GLY A 381 -12.43 -6.59 9.44
C GLY A 381 -11.80 -7.77 10.19
N ASN A 382 -11.42 -7.59 11.46
CA ASN A 382 -10.67 -8.53 12.29
C ASN A 382 -11.51 -9.06 13.47
N TRP A 383 -10.89 -9.91 14.29
CA TRP A 383 -11.52 -10.51 15.47
C TRP A 383 -11.70 -9.50 16.61
N GLU A 384 -10.80 -8.52 16.78
CA GLU A 384 -10.96 -7.49 17.82
C GLU A 384 -12.27 -6.73 17.61
N THR A 385 -12.51 -6.30 16.38
CA THR A 385 -13.73 -5.60 16.02
C THR A 385 -14.97 -6.48 16.20
N TYR A 386 -14.86 -7.77 15.86
CA TYR A 386 -15.93 -8.72 16.13
C TYR A 386 -16.28 -8.77 17.63
N GLN A 387 -15.28 -8.86 18.51
CA GLN A 387 -15.49 -8.91 19.96
C GLN A 387 -15.99 -7.59 20.55
N GLU A 388 -15.54 -6.46 20.00
CA GLU A 388 -16.06 -5.15 20.41
C GLU A 388 -17.57 -5.03 20.13
N LEU A 389 -18.04 -5.60 19.02
CA LEU A 389 -19.47 -5.64 18.71
C LEU A 389 -20.28 -6.53 19.67
N ASP A 390 -19.70 -7.57 20.30
CA ASP A 390 -20.41 -8.42 21.26
C ASP A 390 -20.91 -7.66 22.48
N LYS A 391 -20.28 -6.53 22.82
CA LYS A 391 -20.69 -5.65 23.93
C LYS A 391 -22.10 -5.09 23.72
N LEU A 392 -22.58 -5.01 22.47
CA LEU A 392 -23.93 -4.57 22.13
C LEU A 392 -25.04 -5.50 22.62
N SER A 393 -24.70 -6.75 23.00
CA SER A 393 -25.65 -7.73 23.56
C SER A 393 -26.44 -7.21 24.77
N THR A 394 -25.82 -6.33 25.56
CA THR A 394 -26.43 -5.69 26.73
C THR A 394 -27.31 -4.50 26.36
N PHE A 395 -27.08 -3.89 25.19
CA PHE A 395 -27.75 -2.67 24.75
C PHE A 395 -28.97 -2.96 23.88
N VAL A 396 -28.83 -3.82 22.86
CA VAL A 396 -29.88 -4.20 21.92
C VAL A 396 -30.26 -5.67 22.14
N THR A 397 -31.21 -5.91 23.04
CA THR A 397 -31.55 -7.27 23.54
C THR A 397 -32.53 -8.04 22.66
N GLY A 398 -33.21 -7.36 21.73
CA GLY A 398 -34.10 -7.97 20.73
C GLY A 398 -35.37 -8.62 21.27
N THR A 399 -35.91 -8.10 22.38
CA THR A 399 -37.11 -8.65 23.03
C THR A 399 -38.41 -7.94 22.62
N GLY A 400 -38.34 -6.75 22.03
CA GLY A 400 -39.49 -5.93 21.66
C GLY A 400 -39.86 -5.98 20.17
N SER A 401 -41.16 -6.08 19.86
CA SER A 401 -41.66 -5.96 18.48
C SER A 401 -41.57 -4.53 17.92
N ALA A 402 -41.42 -3.53 18.80
CA ALA A 402 -41.18 -2.13 18.46
C ALA A 402 -39.76 -1.90 17.92
N ASP A 403 -38.78 -2.65 18.43
CA ASP A 403 -37.37 -2.51 18.03
C ASP A 403 -37.10 -3.08 16.62
N LYS A 404 -38.09 -3.72 15.99
CA LYS A 404 -37.99 -4.22 14.61
C LYS A 404 -38.22 -3.15 13.54
N GLN A 405 -38.46 -1.90 13.95
CA GLN A 405 -38.63 -0.75 13.08
C GLN A 405 -37.97 0.46 13.72
N LEU A 406 -37.23 1.24 12.94
CA LEU A 406 -36.64 2.49 13.40
C LEU A 406 -36.88 3.59 12.37
N LEU A 407 -37.76 4.52 12.71
CA LEU A 407 -38.14 5.64 11.85
C LEU A 407 -37.15 6.80 11.99
N GLN A 408 -36.93 7.56 10.93
CA GLN A 408 -36.18 8.81 11.04
C GLN A 408 -36.85 9.81 11.98
N ARG A 409 -38.19 9.82 11.98
CA ARG A 409 -39.01 10.73 12.79
C ARG A 409 -40.15 9.98 13.48
N LEU A 410 -40.28 10.13 14.80
CA LEU A 410 -41.43 9.63 15.54
C LEU A 410 -42.61 10.60 15.41
N ASN A 411 -43.84 10.09 15.48
CA ASN A 411 -45.08 10.88 15.41
C ASN A 411 -45.16 11.79 14.17
N ALA A 412 -44.52 11.37 13.07
CA ALA A 412 -44.36 12.20 11.88
C ALA A 412 -45.63 12.34 11.04
N SER A 413 -46.66 11.52 11.26
CA SER A 413 -47.87 11.56 10.43
C SER A 413 -48.71 12.80 10.74
N SER A 414 -49.07 13.58 9.71
CA SER A 414 -50.04 14.69 9.81
C SER A 414 -51.41 14.26 10.33
N ASP A 415 -51.73 12.97 10.25
CA ASP A 415 -53.05 12.43 10.66
C ASP A 415 -53.11 12.17 12.17
N ARG A 416 -52.07 12.55 12.92
CA ARG A 416 -51.97 12.32 14.37
C ARG A 416 -51.63 13.59 15.14
N THR A 417 -51.99 13.58 16.41
CA THR A 417 -51.86 14.72 17.33
C THR A 417 -50.51 14.81 18.03
N GLY A 418 -49.69 13.76 17.99
CA GLY A 418 -48.39 13.73 18.66
C GLY A 418 -47.39 14.72 18.05
N THR A 419 -46.48 15.23 18.88
CA THR A 419 -45.39 16.10 18.46
C THR A 419 -44.33 15.29 17.69
N PRO A 420 -43.96 15.68 16.47
CA PRO A 420 -42.93 14.99 15.71
C PRO A 420 -41.55 15.14 16.37
N VAL A 421 -40.76 14.06 16.37
CA VAL A 421 -39.39 14.07 16.91
C VAL A 421 -38.43 13.52 15.86
N LEU A 422 -37.52 14.36 15.35
CA LEU A 422 -36.43 13.93 14.47
C LEU A 422 -35.37 13.22 15.34
N GLN A 423 -35.08 11.97 15.01
CA GLN A 423 -34.16 11.13 15.80
C GLN A 423 -33.01 10.55 14.99
N ILE A 424 -33.12 10.48 13.65
CA ILE A 424 -32.01 10.10 12.78
C ILE A 424 -31.57 11.34 12.00
N VAL A 425 -30.32 11.73 12.21
CA VAL A 425 -29.61 12.84 11.55
C VAL A 425 -28.22 12.39 11.12
N ASP A 426 -27.52 13.22 10.35
CA ASP A 426 -26.12 13.00 10.01
C ASP A 426 -25.29 12.78 11.30
N GLY A 427 -24.46 11.74 11.31
CA GLY A 427 -23.66 11.32 12.46
C GLY A 427 -24.39 10.42 13.46
N THR A 428 -25.65 10.05 13.22
CA THR A 428 -26.38 9.14 14.13
C THR A 428 -25.81 7.73 14.10
N TYR A 429 -25.70 7.10 15.28
CA TYR A 429 -25.31 5.70 15.43
C TYR A 429 -26.51 4.82 15.82
N ILE A 430 -26.65 3.68 15.15
CA ILE A 430 -27.72 2.71 15.39
C ILE A 430 -27.10 1.35 15.67
N ALA A 431 -27.32 0.82 16.87
CA ALA A 431 -26.97 -0.55 17.20
C ALA A 431 -27.98 -1.51 16.55
N ILE A 432 -27.46 -2.59 15.96
CA ILE A 432 -28.27 -3.63 15.34
C ILE A 432 -27.97 -5.00 15.94
N ARG A 433 -29.03 -5.75 16.19
CA ARG A 433 -28.98 -7.17 16.54
C ARG A 433 -29.74 -7.96 15.49
N ARG A 434 -29.06 -8.84 14.80
CA ARG A 434 -29.64 -9.81 13.89
C ARG A 434 -29.84 -11.14 14.61
N GLN A 435 -30.99 -11.76 14.42
CA GLN A 435 -31.29 -13.08 14.97
C GLN A 435 -31.83 -14.01 13.88
N PHE A 436 -31.20 -15.18 13.78
CA PHE A 436 -31.67 -16.32 12.99
C PHE A 436 -31.49 -17.60 13.80
N ALA A 437 -32.61 -18.21 14.22
CA ALA A 437 -32.60 -19.29 15.21
C ALA A 437 -31.75 -18.88 16.44
N ASP A 438 -30.75 -19.68 16.80
CA ASP A 438 -29.82 -19.41 17.91
C ASP A 438 -28.58 -18.63 17.48
N ASN A 439 -28.44 -18.28 16.19
CA ASN A 439 -27.34 -17.47 15.68
C ASN A 439 -27.69 -15.98 15.80
N ILE A 440 -26.95 -15.28 16.67
CA ILE A 440 -27.07 -13.85 16.92
C ILE A 440 -25.82 -13.16 16.38
N LYS A 441 -26.03 -12.06 15.67
CA LYS A 441 -24.94 -11.18 15.20
C LYS A 441 -25.24 -9.73 15.57
N TYR A 442 -24.20 -8.99 15.89
CA TYR A 442 -24.27 -7.59 16.26
C TYR A 442 -23.62 -6.70 15.20
N GLY A 443 -23.97 -5.43 15.22
CA GLY A 443 -23.36 -4.42 14.37
C GLY A 443 -23.78 -3.01 14.75
N ILE A 444 -23.17 -2.04 14.09
CA ILE A 444 -23.50 -0.62 14.22
C ILE A 444 -23.63 -0.02 12.81
N ILE A 445 -24.66 0.80 12.62
CA ILE A 445 -24.83 1.66 11.45
C ILE A 445 -24.46 3.08 11.85
N LYS A 446 -23.47 3.68 11.18
CA LYS A 446 -23.23 5.13 11.17
C LYS A 446 -24.00 5.74 10.02
N VAL A 447 -24.91 6.65 10.31
CA VAL A 447 -25.62 7.44 9.31
C VAL A 447 -24.70 8.57 8.88
N ILE A 448 -24.02 8.39 7.74
CA ILE A 448 -23.17 9.43 7.15
C ILE A 448 -24.06 10.59 6.70
N LYS A 449 -25.16 10.26 6.03
CA LYS A 449 -26.14 11.21 5.54
C LYS A 449 -27.56 10.68 5.71
N ALA A 450 -28.37 11.37 6.51
CA ALA A 450 -29.79 11.09 6.68
C ALA A 450 -30.59 11.53 5.46
N VAL A 451 -31.83 11.06 5.35
CA VAL A 451 -32.74 11.52 4.28
C VAL A 451 -33.16 12.96 4.56
N ASP A 452 -33.07 13.82 3.55
CA ASP A 452 -33.72 15.14 3.60
C ASP A 452 -35.23 14.98 3.39
N ASP A 453 -35.99 15.07 4.49
CA ASP A 453 -37.45 14.99 4.51
C ASP A 453 -38.13 16.37 4.49
N SER A 454 -37.37 17.47 4.43
CA SER A 454 -37.89 18.84 4.59
C SER A 454 -39.00 19.19 3.59
N GLY A 455 -38.86 18.79 2.33
CA GLY A 455 -39.86 19.02 1.27
C GLY A 455 -41.18 18.26 1.46
N ALA A 456 -41.24 17.31 2.41
CA ALA A 456 -42.44 16.56 2.74
C ALA A 456 -43.18 17.09 3.99
N LEU A 457 -42.60 18.08 4.69
CA LEU A 457 -43.11 18.57 5.96
C LEU A 457 -44.13 19.71 5.77
N ASN A 458 -45.13 19.76 6.65
CA ASN A 458 -45.94 20.94 6.89
C ASN A 458 -45.30 21.87 7.95
N ASP A 459 -45.97 22.97 8.25
CA ASP A 459 -45.52 23.97 9.24
C ASP A 459 -45.40 23.41 10.68
N GLU A 460 -46.03 22.27 10.97
CA GLU A 460 -45.90 21.56 12.26
C GLU A 460 -44.70 20.58 12.29
N GLY A 461 -43.93 20.49 11.21
CA GLY A 461 -42.86 19.50 11.07
C GLY A 461 -43.35 18.07 10.88
N LYS A 462 -44.60 17.89 10.42
CA LYS A 462 -45.22 16.59 10.13
C LYS A 462 -45.27 16.33 8.63
N ILE A 463 -45.12 15.06 8.28
CA ILE A 463 -45.20 14.55 6.92
C ILE A 463 -46.67 14.40 6.51
N THR A 464 -47.06 15.14 5.48
CA THR A 464 -48.42 15.15 4.94
C THR A 464 -48.69 13.92 4.07
N GLY A 465 -49.91 13.39 4.13
CA GLY A 465 -50.40 12.41 3.16
C GLY A 465 -50.85 13.08 1.86
N ILE A 466 -51.31 12.28 0.90
CA ILE A 466 -51.91 12.82 -0.34
C ILE A 466 -53.43 12.97 -0.22
N SER A 467 -53.98 13.79 -1.11
CA SER A 467 -55.40 14.11 -1.15
C SER A 467 -56.13 13.52 -2.35
N SER A 468 -55.42 13.24 -3.44
CA SER A 468 -55.98 12.81 -4.73
C SER A 468 -56.21 11.30 -4.85
N GLU A 469 -57.30 10.93 -5.53
CA GLU A 469 -57.40 9.65 -6.22
C GLU A 469 -56.75 9.81 -7.62
N PRO A 470 -56.05 8.80 -8.17
CA PRO A 470 -55.91 7.41 -7.72
C PRO A 470 -54.95 7.15 -6.56
N GLY A 471 -54.08 8.09 -6.19
CA GLY A 471 -52.98 7.81 -5.25
C GLY A 471 -53.45 7.29 -3.89
N LYS A 472 -54.65 7.65 -3.41
CA LYS A 472 -55.21 7.16 -2.14
C LYS A 472 -55.65 5.70 -2.17
N SER A 473 -56.16 5.22 -3.30
CA SER A 473 -56.68 3.85 -3.49
C SER A 473 -55.83 2.96 -4.40
N ASN A 474 -54.71 3.47 -4.91
CA ASN A 474 -53.79 2.73 -5.78
C ASN A 474 -52.32 2.95 -5.39
N TYR A 475 -51.47 1.99 -5.72
CA TYR A 475 -50.04 2.04 -5.43
C TYR A 475 -49.27 3.01 -6.33
N TYR A 476 -48.29 3.69 -5.74
CA TYR A 476 -47.24 4.35 -6.50
C TYR A 476 -46.29 3.31 -7.10
N ARG A 477 -46.09 3.38 -8.42
CA ARG A 477 -45.30 2.40 -9.19
C ARG A 477 -44.08 3.01 -9.90
N GLY A 478 -43.94 4.32 -9.80
CA GLY A 478 -42.91 5.11 -10.47
C GLY A 478 -43.21 6.61 -10.37
N PRO A 479 -42.33 7.46 -10.93
CA PRO A 479 -42.56 8.90 -11.02
C PRO A 479 -43.63 9.26 -12.06
N ASP A 480 -44.22 10.44 -11.93
CA ASP A 480 -45.07 11.12 -12.93
C ASP A 480 -46.25 10.28 -13.49
N MET A 481 -46.82 9.39 -12.68
CA MET A 481 -48.00 8.62 -13.05
C MET A 481 -49.22 9.55 -13.19
N GLU A 482 -49.95 9.40 -14.29
CA GLU A 482 -51.13 10.23 -14.57
C GLU A 482 -52.17 10.15 -13.44
N GLY A 483 -52.59 11.32 -12.95
CA GLY A 483 -53.54 11.46 -11.83
C GLY A 483 -52.93 11.33 -10.44
N PHE A 484 -51.68 10.87 -10.29
CA PHE A 484 -51.04 10.75 -8.97
C PHE A 484 -50.43 12.08 -8.52
N GLU A 485 -50.63 12.41 -7.24
CA GLU A 485 -49.99 13.54 -6.57
C GLU A 485 -48.63 13.14 -6.00
N TYR A 486 -47.59 13.94 -6.26
CA TYR A 486 -46.23 13.74 -5.75
C TYR A 486 -45.89 14.80 -4.71
N THR A 487 -46.63 14.82 -3.60
CA THR A 487 -46.45 15.71 -2.45
C THR A 487 -46.33 14.92 -1.14
N GLY A 488 -45.85 15.58 -0.08
CA GLY A 488 -45.77 14.99 1.25
C GLY A 488 -44.95 13.69 1.26
N VAL A 489 -45.49 12.65 1.89
CA VAL A 489 -44.82 11.34 2.05
C VAL A 489 -44.45 10.65 0.72
N THR A 490 -45.09 10.97 -0.41
CA THR A 490 -44.69 10.38 -1.71
C THR A 490 -43.37 10.93 -2.23
N THR A 491 -42.98 12.15 -1.84
CA THR A 491 -41.73 12.78 -2.29
C THR A 491 -40.49 12.10 -1.70
N LEU A 492 -40.69 11.18 -0.76
CA LEU A 492 -39.66 10.46 -0.03
C LEU A 492 -39.22 9.18 -0.75
N TYR A 493 -39.96 8.71 -1.76
CA TYR A 493 -39.49 7.64 -2.64
C TYR A 493 -38.23 8.09 -3.40
N GLY A 494 -37.22 7.21 -3.46
CA GLY A 494 -35.93 7.50 -4.08
C GLY A 494 -35.05 8.50 -3.32
N LYS A 495 -35.48 9.04 -2.17
CA LYS A 495 -34.62 9.88 -1.32
C LYS A 495 -33.57 9.03 -0.62
N LYS A 496 -32.31 9.40 -0.85
CA LYS A 496 -31.15 8.59 -0.47
C LYS A 496 -30.71 8.86 0.96
N THR A 497 -30.28 7.79 1.63
CA THR A 497 -29.41 7.83 2.81
C THR A 497 -28.06 7.25 2.46
N MET A 498 -27.01 7.70 3.14
CA MET A 498 -25.65 7.17 3.04
C MET A 498 -25.23 6.63 4.40
N LEU A 499 -24.72 5.41 4.42
CA LEU A 499 -24.43 4.66 5.64
C LEU A 499 -23.00 4.09 5.58
N LYS A 500 -22.40 3.94 6.76
CA LYS A 500 -21.29 3.04 7.00
C LYS A 500 -21.76 1.98 7.99
N ILE A 501 -21.55 0.71 7.69
CA ILE A 501 -22.11 -0.40 8.47
C ILE A 501 -20.97 -1.33 8.86
N ILE A 502 -20.85 -1.63 10.15
CA ILE A 502 -19.90 -2.62 10.66
C ILE A 502 -20.72 -3.71 11.35
N VAL A 503 -20.54 -4.96 10.94
CA VAL A 503 -21.29 -6.11 11.46
C VAL A 503 -20.38 -7.29 11.70
N GLN A 504 -20.77 -8.17 12.61
CA GLN A 504 -20.16 -9.49 12.74
C GLN A 504 -20.44 -10.33 11.49
N GLN A 505 -19.42 -11.05 11.01
CA GLN A 505 -19.48 -11.91 9.82
C GLN A 505 -20.35 -13.14 10.03
#